data_AF-A0A8X7MJ21-F1
#
_entry.id   AF-A0A8X7MJ21-F1
#
_cell.length_a   1.000
_cell.length_b   1.000
_cell.length_c   1.000
_cell.angle_alpha   90.00
_cell.angle_beta   90.00
_cell.angle_gamma   90.00
#
_symmetry.space_group_name_H-M   'P 1'
#
loop_
_entity.id
_entity.type
_entity.pdbx_description
1 polymer ?
#
loop_
_entity_poly.entity_id
_entity_poly.type
_entity_poly.pdbx_seq_one_letter_code
_entity_poly.pdbx_strand_id
1 'polypeptide(L)'
;MNLSWVTPVPYSIREQACLEAHTALQNGLADVRDGKIPHFELKFRKKRALFSSFRIRKRDWDGGCLKIPNFGLGPGQHQTKIQTGIDVPSLEHDGACIKQENGSWFLLWQKDMGEEKMRVPAARGPEMCAIDPGVRTFATLYDPLRGMTAKFGDGEHKRLFRLGTHLDQLISRSTQASAKKRYRMRRAANRLRARIRHLVDELHWKLRGYLKQNFDTVLLPTFNAHQMSRRGQRRIG
;
A
#
# COMPACT_ATOMS: atom_id res chain seq x y z
N MET A 1 31.32 -9.01 17.04
CA MET A 1 29.87 -9.29 16.89
C MET A 1 29.70 -10.75 16.50
N ASN A 2 28.87 -11.50 17.23
CA ASN A 2 28.51 -12.86 16.81
C ASN A 2 27.46 -12.76 15.67
N LEU A 3 27.87 -13.10 14.45
CA LEU A 3 27.05 -13.05 13.23
C LEU A 3 26.51 -14.43 12.83
N SER A 4 26.55 -15.43 13.73
CA SER A 4 26.07 -16.79 13.46
C SER A 4 24.58 -16.85 13.07
N TRP A 5 23.79 -15.83 13.45
CA TRP A 5 22.39 -15.71 13.06
C TRP A 5 22.20 -15.24 11.60
N VAL A 6 23.24 -14.69 10.96
CA VAL A 6 23.17 -14.13 9.61
C VAL A 6 23.41 -15.19 8.53
N THR A 7 24.23 -16.20 8.81
CA THR A 7 24.58 -17.25 7.84
C THR A 7 23.42 -18.16 7.43
N PRO A 8 22.40 -18.43 8.27
CA PRO A 8 21.21 -19.18 7.85
C PRO A 8 20.29 -18.39 6.92
N VAL A 9 20.36 -17.05 6.91
CA VAL A 9 19.48 -16.19 6.09
C VAL A 9 19.92 -16.27 4.62
N PRO A 10 19.00 -16.48 3.67
CA PRO A 10 19.32 -16.50 2.24
C PRO A 10 20.12 -15.29 1.80
N TYR A 11 21.13 -15.52 0.95
CA TYR A 11 21.97 -14.48 0.39
C TYR A 11 21.16 -13.34 -0.23
N SER A 12 20.10 -13.67 -0.99
CA SER A 12 19.20 -12.71 -1.65
C SER A 12 18.58 -11.70 -0.68
N ILE A 13 18.15 -12.18 0.50
CA ILE A 13 17.54 -11.33 1.54
C ILE A 13 18.60 -10.41 2.16
N ARG A 14 19.82 -10.92 2.39
CA ARG A 14 20.92 -10.14 2.96
C ARG A 14 21.42 -9.06 2.00
N GLU A 15 21.63 -9.43 0.74
CA GLU A 15 22.02 -8.53 -0.35
C GLU A 15 21.02 -7.38 -0.48
N GLN A 16 19.72 -7.68 -0.52
CA GLN A 16 18.68 -6.67 -0.57
C GLN A 16 18.71 -5.74 0.66
N ALA A 17 18.91 -6.28 1.86
CA ALA A 17 19.01 -5.47 3.07
C ALA A 17 20.21 -4.51 3.03
N CYS A 18 21.36 -4.96 2.49
CA CYS A 18 22.53 -4.11 2.28
C CYS A 18 22.27 -3.00 1.26
N LEU A 19 21.62 -3.33 0.13
CA LEU A 19 21.25 -2.34 -0.88
C LEU A 19 20.29 -1.29 -0.33
N GLU A 20 19.24 -1.71 0.40
CA GLU A 20 18.30 -0.78 1.03
C GLU A 20 18.96 0.12 2.06
N ALA A 21 19.91 -0.40 2.84
CA ALA A 21 20.68 0.39 3.79
C ALA A 21 21.59 1.42 3.08
N HIS A 22 22.25 1.01 1.98
CA HIS A 22 23.08 1.88 1.17
C HIS A 22 22.26 3.01 0.52
N THR A 23 21.13 2.68 -0.11
CA THR A 23 20.22 3.67 -0.69
C THR A 23 19.68 4.64 0.37
N ALA A 24 19.30 4.13 1.55
CA ALA A 24 18.84 4.98 2.65
C ALA A 24 19.93 5.93 3.13
N LEU A 25 21.18 5.48 3.19
CA LEU A 25 22.32 6.31 3.55
C LEU A 25 22.57 7.42 2.52
N GLN A 26 22.60 7.07 1.22
CA GLN A 26 22.80 8.06 0.15
C GLN A 26 21.71 9.12 0.16
N ASN A 27 20.45 8.72 0.23
CA ASN A 27 19.32 9.65 0.27
C ASN A 27 19.36 10.54 1.52
N GLY A 28 19.65 9.96 2.69
CA GLY A 28 19.73 10.70 3.94
C GLY A 28 20.84 11.75 3.95
N LEU A 29 22.03 11.42 3.43
CA LEU A 29 23.13 12.36 3.28
C LEU A 29 22.81 13.46 2.25
N ALA A 30 22.15 13.09 1.14
CA ALA A 30 21.70 14.07 0.15
C ALA A 30 20.69 15.04 0.76
N ASP A 31 19.72 14.58 1.54
CA ASP A 31 18.73 15.44 2.18
C ASP A 31 19.34 16.39 3.23
N VAL A 32 20.40 15.97 3.93
CA VAL A 32 21.17 16.86 4.82
C VAL A 32 21.92 17.92 4.01
N ARG A 33 22.59 17.52 2.94
CA ARG A 33 23.32 18.43 2.03
C ARG A 33 22.38 19.45 1.39
N ASP A 34 21.18 19.03 1.01
CA ASP A 34 20.14 19.87 0.41
C ASP A 34 19.41 20.75 1.45
N GLY A 35 19.75 20.64 2.74
CA GLY A 35 19.13 21.41 3.82
C GLY A 35 17.67 21.03 4.13
N LYS A 36 17.18 19.89 3.64
CA LYS A 36 15.82 19.40 3.92
C LYS A 36 15.66 18.91 5.36
N ILE A 37 16.74 18.35 5.92
CA ILE A 37 16.80 17.88 7.31
C ILE A 37 18.12 18.33 7.96
N PRO A 38 18.12 18.60 9.27
CA PRO A 38 19.32 19.07 9.97
C PRO A 38 20.38 17.98 10.18
N HIS A 39 19.95 16.72 10.32
CA HIS A 39 20.84 15.59 10.60
C HIS A 39 20.21 14.27 10.14
N PHE A 40 21.04 13.31 9.75
CA PHE A 40 20.64 11.96 9.37
C PHE A 40 21.47 10.91 10.10
N GLU A 41 20.78 9.90 10.65
CA GLU A 41 21.39 8.74 11.30
C GLU A 41 20.75 7.46 10.76
N LEU A 42 21.59 6.57 10.21
CA LEU A 42 21.12 5.29 9.67
C LEU A 42 20.77 4.32 10.82
N LYS A 43 19.52 3.86 10.88
CA LYS A 43 19.01 2.99 11.95
C LYS A 43 18.39 1.71 11.39
N PHE A 44 18.43 0.65 12.20
CA PHE A 44 17.67 -0.56 11.92
C PHE A 44 16.17 -0.29 11.87
N ARG A 45 15.47 -1.05 11.02
CA ARG A 45 14.00 -1.03 10.99
C ARG A 45 13.44 -1.50 12.34
N LYS A 46 12.40 -0.82 12.80
CA LYS A 46 11.69 -1.19 14.03
C LYS A 46 11.03 -2.55 13.85
N LYS A 47 11.32 -3.52 14.73
CA LYS A 47 10.68 -4.86 14.73
C LYS A 47 9.15 -4.83 14.76
N ARG A 48 8.56 -3.74 15.29
CA ARG A 48 7.11 -3.54 15.41
C ARG A 48 6.58 -2.47 14.46
N ALA A 49 7.27 -2.25 13.34
CA ALA A 49 6.75 -1.39 12.28
C ALA A 49 5.38 -1.89 11.80
N LEU A 50 4.53 -0.96 11.36
CA LEU A 50 3.20 -1.29 10.82
C LEU A 50 3.28 -1.93 9.42
N PHE A 51 4.43 -1.79 8.79
CA PHE A 51 4.76 -2.37 7.51
C PHE A 51 6.22 -2.82 7.50
N SER A 52 6.50 -3.90 6.79
CA SER A 52 7.86 -4.36 6.48
C SER A 52 7.82 -5.23 5.24
N SER A 53 8.92 -5.31 4.52
CA SER A 53 9.00 -6.16 3.36
C SER A 53 10.39 -6.73 3.16
N PHE A 54 10.45 -7.83 2.43
CA PHE A 54 11.69 -8.38 1.88
C PHE A 54 11.40 -8.98 0.50
N ARG A 55 12.41 -8.96 -0.37
CA ARG A 55 12.31 -9.55 -1.71
C ARG A 55 12.67 -11.03 -1.66
N ILE A 56 12.06 -11.79 -2.55
CA ILE A 56 12.32 -13.22 -2.77
C ILE A 56 12.61 -13.42 -4.26
N ARG A 57 13.45 -14.41 -4.57
CA ARG A 57 13.70 -14.82 -5.95
C ARG A 57 12.68 -15.87 -6.36
N LYS A 58 12.47 -16.05 -7.67
CA LYS A 58 11.61 -17.08 -8.25
C LYS A 58 11.91 -18.46 -7.69
N ARG A 59 13.19 -18.82 -7.62
CA ARG A 59 13.66 -20.12 -7.08
C ARG A 59 13.32 -20.34 -5.60
N ASP A 60 13.07 -19.26 -4.86
CA ASP A 60 12.72 -19.30 -3.44
C ASP A 60 11.20 -19.54 -3.27
N TRP A 61 10.41 -19.64 -4.35
CA TRP A 61 8.97 -19.90 -4.32
C TRP A 61 8.62 -21.16 -5.13
N ASP A 62 7.96 -22.13 -4.50
CA ASP A 62 7.56 -23.37 -5.16
C ASP A 62 6.24 -23.89 -4.61
N GLY A 63 5.28 -24.22 -5.48
CA GLY A 63 4.00 -24.83 -5.10
C GLY A 63 3.17 -24.02 -4.09
N GLY A 64 3.30 -22.69 -4.09
CA GLY A 64 2.67 -21.81 -3.11
C GLY A 64 3.42 -21.69 -1.77
N CYS A 65 4.64 -22.23 -1.68
CA CYS A 65 5.46 -22.19 -0.49
C CYS A 65 6.72 -21.33 -0.70
N LEU A 66 7.01 -20.47 0.28
CA LEU A 66 8.31 -19.83 0.40
C LEU A 66 9.32 -20.85 0.91
N LYS A 67 10.31 -21.19 0.09
CA LYS A 67 11.44 -22.05 0.43
C LYS A 67 12.58 -21.20 0.96
N ILE A 68 12.78 -21.24 2.27
CA ILE A 68 13.97 -20.66 2.91
C ILE A 68 14.72 -21.80 3.60
N PRO A 69 15.88 -22.21 3.08
CA PRO A 69 16.74 -23.19 3.75
C PRO A 69 16.98 -22.76 5.20
N ASN A 70 16.98 -23.73 6.12
CA ASN A 70 17.27 -23.55 7.56
C ASN A 70 16.19 -22.85 8.42
N PHE A 71 15.10 -22.34 7.85
CA PHE A 71 14.01 -21.71 8.62
C PHE A 71 12.73 -22.54 8.73
N GLY A 72 12.72 -23.79 8.23
CA GLY A 72 11.54 -24.66 8.26
C GLY A 72 10.37 -24.19 7.38
N LEU A 73 10.66 -23.36 6.38
CA LEU A 73 9.70 -22.85 5.40
C LEU A 73 9.94 -23.51 4.04
N GLY A 74 8.91 -24.15 3.47
CA GLY A 74 8.94 -24.84 2.17
C GLY A 74 8.06 -26.11 2.13
N PRO A 75 8.20 -26.99 1.12
CA PRO A 75 7.48 -28.26 1.02
C PRO A 75 8.17 -29.38 1.81
N GLY A 76 7.42 -30.06 2.68
CA GLY A 76 7.86 -31.24 3.45
C GLY A 76 6.98 -31.49 4.69
N GLN A 77 7.02 -32.71 5.27
CA GLN A 77 6.19 -33.10 6.42
C GLN A 77 6.30 -32.17 7.64
N HIS A 78 7.42 -31.45 7.78
CA HIS A 78 7.73 -30.55 8.90
C HIS A 78 7.90 -29.08 8.48
N GLN A 79 7.57 -28.74 7.22
CA GLN A 79 7.75 -27.38 6.71
C GLN A 79 6.42 -26.66 6.60
N THR A 80 6.44 -25.34 6.86
CA THR A 80 5.22 -24.53 6.85
C THR A 80 4.89 -24.10 5.43
N LYS A 81 3.76 -24.59 4.88
CA LYS A 81 3.15 -24.02 3.68
C LYS A 81 2.50 -22.69 4.03
N ILE A 82 2.78 -21.65 3.24
CA ILE A 82 2.05 -20.39 3.37
C ILE A 82 0.68 -20.61 2.74
N GLN A 83 -0.36 -20.55 3.56
CA GLN A 83 -1.72 -20.53 3.04
C GLN A 83 -1.97 -19.18 2.35
N THR A 84 -2.16 -19.22 1.04
CA THR A 84 -2.57 -18.07 0.24
C THR A 84 -4.09 -18.09 0.11
N GLY A 85 -4.72 -16.91 0.03
CA GLY A 85 -6.16 -16.80 -0.25
C GLY A 85 -6.51 -17.00 -1.72
N ILE A 86 -5.51 -17.16 -2.58
CA ILE A 86 -5.59 -17.33 -4.04
C ILE A 86 -4.54 -18.35 -4.42
N ASP A 87 -4.81 -19.19 -5.43
CA ASP A 87 -3.81 -20.09 -5.99
C ASP A 87 -2.70 -19.28 -6.69
N VAL A 88 -1.49 -19.33 -6.14
CA VAL A 88 -0.29 -18.75 -6.76
C VAL A 88 0.62 -19.90 -7.20
N PRO A 89 0.45 -20.41 -8.43
CA PRO A 89 1.13 -21.63 -8.88
C PRO A 89 2.64 -21.45 -9.06
N SER A 90 3.10 -20.32 -9.62
CA SER A 90 4.53 -20.05 -9.84
C SER A 90 4.83 -18.56 -10.00
N LEU A 91 6.06 -18.17 -9.67
CA LEU A 91 6.59 -16.83 -9.98
C LEU A 91 7.20 -16.85 -11.38
N GLU A 92 6.81 -15.88 -12.22
CA GLU A 92 7.39 -15.74 -13.56
C GLU A 92 8.77 -15.07 -13.50
N HIS A 93 8.88 -14.04 -12.66
CA HIS A 93 10.04 -13.14 -12.54
C HIS A 93 10.68 -13.14 -11.15
N ASP A 94 11.96 -12.79 -11.09
CA ASP A 94 12.64 -12.41 -9.85
C ASP A 94 12.15 -11.05 -9.34
N GLY A 95 12.31 -10.79 -8.03
CA GLY A 95 11.92 -9.50 -7.43
C GLY A 95 10.53 -9.49 -6.82
N ALA A 96 9.85 -10.64 -6.74
CA ALA A 96 8.67 -10.79 -5.90
C ALA A 96 8.98 -10.39 -4.45
N CYS A 97 7.96 -9.95 -3.73
CA CYS A 97 8.12 -9.32 -2.44
C CYS A 97 7.08 -9.85 -1.44
N ILE A 98 7.57 -10.30 -0.28
CA ILE A 98 6.71 -10.57 0.87
C ILE A 98 6.59 -9.27 1.64
N LYS A 99 5.37 -8.75 1.74
CA LYS A 99 5.03 -7.53 2.46
C LYS A 99 4.14 -7.88 3.65
N GLN A 100 4.54 -7.45 4.84
CA GLN A 100 3.68 -7.39 6.01
C GLN A 100 3.11 -5.98 6.10
N GLU A 101 1.81 -5.88 6.34
CA GLU A 101 1.15 -4.61 6.57
C GLU A 101 -0.10 -4.78 7.43
N ASN A 102 -0.24 -3.98 8.49
CA ASN A 102 -1.39 -4.02 9.40
C ASN A 102 -1.70 -5.45 9.92
N GLY A 103 -0.67 -6.26 10.18
CA GLY A 103 -0.86 -7.62 10.69
C GLY A 103 -1.27 -8.65 9.64
N SER A 104 -1.42 -8.25 8.37
CA SER A 104 -1.63 -9.13 7.23
C SER A 104 -0.33 -9.30 6.45
N TRP A 105 -0.20 -10.44 5.77
CA TRP A 105 0.92 -10.75 4.90
C TRP A 105 0.43 -10.84 3.45
N PHE A 106 1.24 -10.32 2.53
CA PHE A 106 0.96 -10.24 1.11
C PHE A 106 2.16 -10.73 0.33
N LEU A 107 1.91 -11.53 -0.71
CA LEU A 107 2.86 -11.77 -1.77
C LEU A 107 2.57 -10.77 -2.89
N LEU A 108 3.57 -9.99 -3.25
CA LEU A 108 3.54 -9.07 -4.40
C LEU A 108 4.43 -9.69 -5.47
N TRP A 109 3.89 -9.96 -6.64
CA TRP A 109 4.67 -10.50 -7.75
C TRP A 109 4.26 -9.84 -9.05
N GLN A 110 5.10 -10.03 -10.07
CA GLN A 110 4.87 -9.53 -11.41
C GLN A 110 4.45 -10.68 -12.30
N LYS A 111 3.51 -10.39 -13.19
CA LYS A 111 3.03 -11.28 -14.23
C LYS A 111 3.09 -10.52 -15.56
N ASP A 112 3.59 -11.18 -16.60
CA ASP A 112 3.53 -10.61 -17.93
C ASP A 112 2.09 -10.59 -18.40
N MET A 113 1.60 -9.38 -18.69
CA MET A 113 0.28 -9.17 -19.25
C MET A 113 0.44 -8.94 -20.76
N GLY A 114 -0.40 -9.58 -21.56
CA GLY A 114 -0.45 -9.32 -22.99
C GLY A 114 -0.93 -7.90 -23.31
N GLU A 115 -0.86 -7.53 -24.58
CA GLU A 115 -1.36 -6.23 -25.05
C GLU A 115 -2.87 -6.14 -24.88
N GLU A 116 -3.35 -5.11 -24.17
CA GLU A 116 -4.76 -4.78 -24.11
C GLU A 116 -5.08 -3.84 -25.28
N LYS A 117 -5.94 -4.27 -26.20
CA LYS A 117 -6.40 -3.39 -27.29
C LYS A 117 -7.16 -2.21 -26.67
N MET A 118 -6.71 -0.99 -26.94
CA MET A 118 -7.50 0.19 -26.58
C MET A 118 -8.83 0.19 -27.35
N ARG A 119 -9.87 0.70 -26.69
CA ARG A 119 -11.14 0.99 -27.37
C ARG A 119 -10.88 2.02 -28.46
N VAL A 120 -11.35 1.75 -29.67
CA VAL A 120 -11.34 2.74 -30.75
C VAL A 120 -12.40 3.80 -30.41
N PRO A 121 -12.06 5.10 -30.40
CA PRO A 121 -13.02 6.16 -30.13
C PRO A 121 -14.23 6.05 -31.07
N ALA A 122 -15.42 6.33 -30.55
CA ALA A 122 -16.63 6.28 -31.35
C ALA A 122 -16.59 7.30 -32.51
N ALA A 123 -17.30 7.03 -33.61
CA ALA A 123 -17.38 7.93 -34.77
C ALA A 123 -17.94 9.34 -34.45
N ARG A 124 -18.53 9.53 -33.25
CA ARG A 124 -19.10 10.79 -32.77
C ARG A 124 -18.08 11.71 -32.07
N GLY A 125 -16.80 11.34 -32.06
CA GLY A 125 -15.74 12.03 -31.30
C GLY A 125 -15.47 11.38 -29.95
N PRO A 126 -14.38 11.77 -29.26
CA PRO A 126 -13.99 11.16 -28.00
C PRO A 126 -15.01 11.43 -26.89
N GLU A 127 -15.32 10.42 -26.10
CA GLU A 127 -16.15 10.57 -24.90
C GLU A 127 -15.31 11.27 -23.82
N MET A 128 -15.68 12.49 -23.40
CA MET A 128 -14.86 13.32 -22.50
C MET A 128 -15.58 13.69 -21.21
N CYS A 129 -14.84 13.75 -20.10
CA CYS A 129 -15.33 14.38 -18.87
C CYS A 129 -14.25 15.20 -18.16
N ALA A 130 -14.65 16.25 -17.45
CA ALA A 130 -13.84 16.91 -16.44
C ALA A 130 -14.08 16.27 -15.07
N ILE A 131 -13.03 16.11 -14.27
CA ILE A 131 -13.10 15.58 -12.90
C ILE A 131 -12.57 16.60 -11.90
N ASP A 132 -13.38 16.95 -10.90
CA ASP A 132 -12.94 17.77 -9.77
C ASP A 132 -12.79 16.91 -8.50
N PRO A 133 -11.55 16.63 -8.05
CA PRO A 133 -11.30 15.89 -6.82
C PRO A 133 -11.50 16.76 -5.58
N GLY A 134 -12.21 16.24 -4.58
CA GLY A 134 -12.57 16.99 -3.38
C GLY A 134 -12.47 16.18 -2.09
N VAL A 135 -12.61 16.88 -0.95
CA VAL A 135 -12.63 16.23 0.38
C VAL A 135 -14.04 15.78 0.75
N ARG A 136 -15.06 16.61 0.52
CA ARG A 136 -16.45 16.29 0.92
C ARG A 136 -17.09 15.29 -0.02
N THR A 137 -16.93 15.56 -1.31
CA THR A 137 -17.24 14.66 -2.41
C THR A 137 -15.89 14.31 -3.01
N PHE A 138 -15.55 13.02 -3.00
CA PHE A 138 -14.23 12.55 -3.40
C PHE A 138 -13.90 12.92 -4.85
N ALA A 139 -14.86 12.76 -5.75
CA ALA A 139 -14.75 13.23 -7.13
C ALA A 139 -16.11 13.65 -7.67
N THR A 140 -16.15 14.80 -8.36
CA THR A 140 -17.30 15.23 -9.16
C THR A 140 -16.92 15.19 -10.62
N LEU A 141 -17.72 14.53 -11.45
CA LEU A 141 -17.54 14.47 -12.90
C LEU A 141 -18.55 15.38 -13.59
N TYR A 142 -18.10 16.03 -14.65
CA TYR A 142 -18.93 16.77 -15.59
C TYR A 142 -18.61 16.32 -17.02
N ASP A 143 -19.63 15.78 -17.70
CA ASP A 143 -19.59 15.45 -19.12
C ASP A 143 -20.34 16.55 -19.89
N PRO A 144 -19.62 17.44 -20.59
CA PRO A 144 -20.24 18.56 -21.31
C PRO A 144 -21.02 18.11 -22.54
N LEU A 145 -20.67 16.98 -23.17
CA LEU A 145 -21.32 16.50 -24.38
C LEU A 145 -22.67 15.86 -24.08
N ARG A 146 -22.76 15.12 -22.97
CA ARG A 146 -24.01 14.50 -22.51
C ARG A 146 -24.80 15.37 -21.54
N GLY A 147 -24.25 16.50 -21.10
CA GLY A 147 -24.85 17.35 -20.07
C GLY A 147 -25.01 16.65 -18.72
N MET A 148 -24.13 15.70 -18.40
CA MET A 148 -24.26 14.82 -17.24
C MET A 148 -23.31 15.23 -16.12
N THR A 149 -23.78 15.15 -14.88
CA THR A 149 -22.95 15.28 -13.68
C THR A 149 -23.02 14.01 -12.83
N ALA A 150 -21.89 13.53 -12.33
CA ALA A 150 -21.84 12.39 -11.42
C ALA A 150 -20.99 12.72 -10.18
N LYS A 151 -21.40 12.24 -9.01
CA LYS A 151 -20.66 12.41 -7.75
C LYS A 151 -20.23 11.06 -7.21
N PHE A 152 -18.97 10.95 -6.81
CA PHE A 152 -18.40 9.78 -6.19
C PHE A 152 -17.95 10.11 -4.76
N GLY A 153 -18.30 9.23 -3.83
CA GLY A 153 -17.88 9.35 -2.43
C GLY A 153 -18.44 10.57 -1.72
N ASP A 154 -19.64 11.02 -2.08
CA ASP A 154 -20.28 12.14 -1.42
C ASP A 154 -20.59 11.80 0.04
N GLY A 155 -20.06 12.59 0.98
CA GLY A 155 -20.24 12.35 2.41
C GLY A 155 -19.41 11.21 3.01
N GLU A 156 -18.70 10.40 2.22
CA GLU A 156 -17.92 9.24 2.71
C GLU A 156 -16.77 9.66 3.65
N HIS A 157 -16.25 10.88 3.50
CA HIS A 157 -15.27 11.46 4.41
C HIS A 157 -15.73 11.45 5.88
N LYS A 158 -17.03 11.58 6.17
CA LYS A 158 -17.56 11.52 7.54
C LYS A 158 -17.39 10.12 8.15
N ARG A 159 -17.56 9.08 7.33
CA ARG A 159 -17.34 7.69 7.76
C ARG A 159 -15.86 7.45 8.02
N LEU A 160 -14.98 7.90 7.12
CA LEU A 160 -13.53 7.80 7.30
C LEU A 160 -13.07 8.56 8.55
N PHE A 161 -13.61 9.75 8.78
CA PHE A 161 -13.32 10.55 9.97
C PHE A 161 -13.70 9.81 11.26
N ARG A 162 -14.93 9.27 11.36
CA ARG A 162 -15.36 8.48 12.53
C ARG A 162 -14.45 7.28 12.79
N LEU A 163 -14.05 6.55 11.74
CA LEU A 163 -13.12 5.41 11.87
C LEU A 163 -11.73 5.87 12.31
N GLY A 164 -11.24 7.01 11.80
CA GLY A 164 -9.99 7.63 12.22
C GLY A 164 -10.00 8.01 13.70
N THR A 165 -11.04 8.71 14.15
CA THR A 165 -11.20 9.07 15.57
C THR A 165 -11.25 7.84 16.47
N HIS A 166 -11.97 6.79 16.07
CA HIS A 166 -11.99 5.53 16.82
C HIS A 166 -10.60 4.88 16.86
N LEU A 167 -9.85 4.90 15.76
CA LEU A 167 -8.49 4.38 15.70
C LEU A 167 -7.58 5.13 16.68
N ASP A 168 -7.64 6.45 16.71
CA ASP A 168 -6.83 7.29 17.60
C ASP A 168 -7.13 7.00 19.08
N GLN A 169 -8.42 6.92 19.43
CA GLN A 169 -8.85 6.54 20.78
C GLN A 169 -8.34 5.15 21.17
N LEU A 170 -8.40 4.18 20.25
CA LEU A 170 -7.94 2.83 20.48
C LEU A 170 -6.42 2.77 20.68
N ILE A 171 -5.65 3.52 19.88
CA ILE A 171 -4.19 3.66 20.02
C ILE A 171 -3.87 4.27 21.39
N SER A 172 -4.51 5.39 21.74
CA SER A 172 -4.29 6.09 23.01
C SER A 172 -4.53 5.15 24.20
N ARG A 173 -5.70 4.51 24.29
CA ARG A 173 -6.02 3.56 25.35
C ARG A 173 -5.06 2.36 25.38
N SER A 174 -4.50 1.95 24.24
CA SER A 174 -3.55 0.84 24.19
C SER A 174 -2.22 1.18 24.88
N THR A 175 -1.84 2.46 24.97
CA THR A 175 -0.60 2.89 25.66
C THR A 175 -0.68 2.70 27.16
N GLN A 176 -1.89 2.75 27.73
CA GLN A 176 -2.16 2.61 29.16
C GLN A 176 -2.59 1.18 29.58
N ALA A 177 -2.69 0.25 28.63
CA ALA A 177 -3.21 -1.10 28.89
C ALA A 177 -2.11 -2.11 29.27
N SER A 178 -2.45 -3.14 30.05
CA SER A 178 -1.57 -4.28 30.31
C SER A 178 -1.11 -4.98 29.03
N ALA A 179 0.01 -5.72 29.07
CA ALA A 179 0.63 -6.31 27.87
C ALA A 179 -0.35 -7.14 27.01
N LYS A 180 -1.12 -8.06 27.64
CA LYS A 180 -2.12 -8.90 26.95
C LYS A 180 -3.24 -8.07 26.31
N LYS A 181 -3.74 -7.06 27.02
CA LYS A 181 -4.81 -6.17 26.53
C LYS A 181 -4.30 -5.27 25.41
N ARG A 182 -3.12 -4.68 25.57
CA ARG A 182 -2.40 -3.88 24.57
C ARG A 182 -2.21 -4.64 23.26
N TYR A 183 -1.80 -5.92 23.32
CA TYR A 183 -1.68 -6.77 22.14
C TYR A 183 -3.00 -6.91 21.38
N ARG A 184 -4.09 -7.25 22.08
CA ARG A 184 -5.44 -7.37 21.49
C ARG A 184 -5.92 -6.05 20.86
N MET A 185 -5.69 -4.94 21.55
CA MET A 185 -6.05 -3.60 21.06
C MET A 185 -5.25 -3.20 19.81
N ARG A 186 -3.95 -3.51 19.75
CA ARG A 186 -3.14 -3.28 18.55
C ARG A 186 -3.62 -4.10 17.36
N ARG A 187 -4.03 -5.36 17.58
CA ARG A 187 -4.66 -6.18 16.52
C ARG A 187 -5.97 -5.55 16.03
N ALA A 188 -6.79 -5.03 16.92
CA ALA A 188 -8.01 -4.31 16.55
C ALA A 188 -7.70 -3.02 15.76
N ALA A 189 -6.70 -2.24 16.19
CA ALA A 189 -6.26 -1.04 15.48
C ALA A 189 -5.74 -1.36 14.07
N ASN A 190 -5.02 -2.47 13.92
CA ASN A 190 -4.56 -2.96 12.63
C ASN A 190 -5.72 -3.32 11.68
N ARG A 191 -6.75 -4.02 12.17
CA ARG A 191 -7.97 -4.28 11.39
C ARG A 191 -8.66 -3.00 10.96
N LEU A 192 -8.71 -2.00 11.84
CA LEU A 192 -9.33 -0.71 11.55
C LEU A 192 -8.54 0.09 10.50
N ARG A 193 -7.19 0.08 10.56
CA ARG A 193 -6.33 0.65 9.51
C ARG A 193 -6.56 -0.02 8.15
N ALA A 194 -6.62 -1.34 8.12
CA ALA A 194 -6.90 -2.09 6.90
C ALA A 194 -8.29 -1.72 6.35
N ARG A 195 -9.32 -1.66 7.20
CA ARG A 195 -10.67 -1.24 6.80
C ARG A 195 -10.70 0.17 6.21
N ILE A 196 -10.05 1.14 6.83
CA ILE A 196 -9.97 2.51 6.31
C ILE A 196 -9.35 2.51 4.92
N ARG A 197 -8.23 1.80 4.74
CA ARG A 197 -7.58 1.69 3.43
C ARG A 197 -8.49 1.03 2.39
N HIS A 198 -9.11 -0.10 2.73
CA HIS A 198 -9.99 -0.81 1.79
C HIS A 198 -11.18 0.04 1.36
N LEU A 199 -11.75 0.88 2.24
CA LEU A 199 -12.83 1.81 1.87
C LEU A 199 -12.35 2.88 0.89
N VAL A 200 -11.14 3.40 1.09
CA VAL A 200 -10.53 4.35 0.16
C VAL A 200 -10.25 3.68 -1.18
N ASP A 201 -9.62 2.50 -1.17
CA ASP A 201 -9.32 1.72 -2.37
C ASP A 201 -10.60 1.39 -3.14
N GLU A 202 -11.63 0.87 -2.48
CA GLU A 202 -12.93 0.56 -3.10
C GLU A 202 -13.49 1.76 -3.87
N LEU A 203 -13.44 2.95 -3.27
CA LEU A 203 -13.92 4.18 -3.89
C LEU A 203 -13.09 4.56 -5.14
N HIS A 204 -11.76 4.48 -5.04
CA HIS A 204 -10.86 4.70 -6.18
C HIS A 204 -11.08 3.69 -7.31
N TRP A 205 -11.32 2.42 -6.97
CA TRP A 205 -11.53 1.36 -7.95
C TRP A 205 -12.85 1.53 -8.69
N LYS A 206 -13.93 1.87 -7.98
CA LYS A 206 -15.23 2.19 -8.58
C LYS A 206 -15.13 3.38 -9.54
N LEU A 207 -14.47 4.46 -9.12
CA LEU A 207 -14.26 5.62 -9.97
C LEU A 207 -13.43 5.27 -11.21
N ARG A 208 -12.30 4.55 -11.05
CA ARG A 208 -11.46 4.13 -12.16
C ARG A 208 -12.21 3.26 -13.17
N GLY A 209 -12.97 2.28 -12.67
CA GLY A 209 -13.79 1.41 -13.50
C GLY A 209 -14.82 2.20 -14.29
N TYR A 210 -15.51 3.14 -13.64
CA TYR A 210 -16.45 4.02 -14.30
C TYR A 210 -15.79 4.89 -15.37
N LEU A 211 -14.64 5.52 -15.07
CA LEU A 211 -13.92 6.34 -16.03
C LEU A 211 -13.47 5.54 -17.25
N LYS A 212 -12.84 4.37 -17.05
CA LYS A 212 -12.37 3.49 -18.14
C LYS A 212 -13.51 3.02 -19.05
N GLN A 213 -14.71 2.86 -18.52
CA GLN A 213 -15.85 2.34 -19.27
C GLN A 213 -16.61 3.42 -20.08
N ASN A 214 -16.58 4.68 -19.63
CA ASN A 214 -17.49 5.72 -20.15
C ASN A 214 -16.81 6.89 -20.87
N PHE A 215 -15.48 7.00 -20.76
CA PHE A 215 -14.73 8.14 -21.29
C PHE A 215 -13.41 7.71 -21.93
N ASP A 216 -13.10 8.30 -23.07
CA ASP A 216 -11.82 8.21 -23.76
C ASP A 216 -10.82 9.24 -23.21
N THR A 217 -11.31 10.39 -22.74
CA THR A 217 -10.46 11.47 -22.20
C THR A 217 -11.01 12.03 -20.89
N VAL A 218 -10.13 12.17 -19.90
CA VAL A 218 -10.45 12.74 -18.59
C VAL A 218 -9.62 14.00 -18.36
N LEU A 219 -10.29 15.15 -18.25
CA LEU A 219 -9.67 16.44 -17.95
C LEU A 219 -9.49 16.59 -16.44
N LEU A 220 -8.23 16.63 -16.00
CA LEU A 220 -7.86 16.82 -14.60
C LEU A 220 -7.47 18.29 -14.38
N PRO A 221 -8.04 18.99 -13.39
CA PRO A 221 -7.62 20.33 -13.01
C PRO A 221 -6.24 20.27 -12.36
N THR A 222 -5.53 21.40 -12.36
CA THR A 222 -4.32 21.57 -11.56
C THR A 222 -4.65 21.42 -10.08
N PHE A 223 -4.25 20.30 -9.48
CA PHE A 223 -4.59 19.95 -8.11
C PHE A 223 -3.41 20.21 -7.16
N ASN A 224 -3.55 21.20 -6.27
CA ASN A 224 -2.55 21.49 -5.24
C ASN A 224 -2.81 20.68 -3.95
N ALA A 225 -2.52 19.37 -3.99
CA ALA A 225 -2.67 18.45 -2.86
C ALA A 225 -1.97 18.95 -1.57
N HIS A 226 -0.84 19.64 -1.72
CA HIS A 226 -0.09 20.21 -0.61
C HIS A 226 -0.86 21.33 0.11
N GLN A 227 -1.57 22.19 -0.61
CA GLN A 227 -2.40 23.24 0.01
C GLN A 227 -3.65 22.65 0.69
N MET A 228 -4.22 21.58 0.12
CA MET A 228 -5.41 20.93 0.68
C MET A 228 -5.13 20.11 1.96
N SER A 229 -3.89 19.63 2.12
CA SER A 229 -3.45 18.90 3.31
C SER A 229 -2.82 19.78 4.40
N ARG A 230 -2.64 21.09 4.16
CA ARG A 230 -2.19 22.03 5.19
C ARG A 230 -3.14 21.98 6.38
N ARG A 231 -2.60 21.73 7.57
CA ARG A 231 -3.31 21.81 8.85
C ARG A 231 -3.63 23.28 9.18
N GLY A 232 -4.61 23.86 8.49
CA GLY A 232 -5.24 25.13 8.90
C GLY A 232 -6.34 24.90 9.93
N GLN A 233 -6.94 25.98 10.47
CA GLN A 233 -8.10 25.95 11.38
C GLN A 233 -9.40 25.37 10.76
N ARG A 234 -9.28 24.59 9.69
CA ARG A 234 -10.41 24.08 8.91
C ARG A 234 -11.16 23.04 9.73
N ARG A 235 -12.44 23.29 10.01
CA ARG A 235 -13.33 22.27 10.57
C ARG A 235 -13.62 21.23 9.49
N ILE A 236 -13.00 20.06 9.62
CA ILE A 236 -13.34 18.87 8.87
C ILE A 236 -14.19 18.02 9.81
N GLY A 237 -15.50 18.27 9.78
CA GLY A 237 -16.54 17.57 10.53
C GLY A 237 -17.83 17.59 9.73
#